data_AF-J9GEU0-F1
#
_entry.id   AF-J9GEU0-F1
#
_cell.length_a   1.000
_cell.length_b   1.000
_cell.length_c   1.000
_cell.angle_alpha   90.00
_cell.angle_beta   90.00
_cell.angle_gamma   90.00
#
_symmetry.space_group_name_H-M   'P 1'
#
loop_
_entity.id
_entity.type
_entity.pdbx_description
1 polymer ?
#
loop_
_entity_poly.entity_id
_entity_poly.type
_entity_poly.pdbx_seq_one_letter_code
_entity_poly.pdbx_strand_id
1 'polypeptide(L)' 'MSTFDNKRVAKEEARKKNDMRREKLAGYFFDLSKLIFAGIVIGGLTPVFSSSTNEISWETIVIGVITTYIFASLANRILK' A
#
# COMPACT_ATOMS: atom_id res chain seq x y z
N MET A 1 38.76 -11.72 -14.56
CA MET A 1 37.66 -10.73 -14.44
C MET A 1 38.30 -9.34 -14.44
N SER A 2 37.93 -8.44 -15.36
CA SER A 2 38.56 -7.12 -15.43
C SER A 2 38.02 -6.18 -14.33
N THR A 3 38.79 -5.18 -13.92
CA THR A 3 38.34 -4.18 -12.93
C THR A 3 37.08 -3.42 -13.40
N PHE A 4 36.88 -3.31 -14.72
CA PHE A 4 35.68 -2.74 -15.32
C PHE A 4 34.46 -3.65 -15.13
N ASP A 5 34.62 -4.96 -15.27
CA ASP A 5 33.54 -5.93 -15.03
C ASP A 5 33.10 -5.90 -13.56
N ASN A 6 34.04 -5.85 -12.62
CA ASN A 6 33.74 -5.76 -11.19
C ASN A 6 32.92 -4.50 -10.85
N LYS A 7 33.24 -3.36 -11.47
CA LYS A 7 32.47 -2.11 -11.27
C LYS A 7 31.05 -2.21 -11.85
N ARG A 8 30.87 -2.89 -12.98
CA ARG A 8 29.55 -3.13 -13.59
C ARG A 8 28.70 -4.03 -12.71
N VAL A 9 29.27 -5.12 -12.21
CA VAL A 9 28.60 -6.06 -11.29
C VAL A 9 28.18 -5.33 -10.02
N ALA A 10 29.08 -4.57 -9.38
CA ALA A 10 28.74 -3.81 -8.17
C ALA A 10 27.61 -2.78 -8.39
N LYS A 11 27.61 -2.10 -9.55
CA LYS A 11 26.53 -1.16 -9.91
C LYS A 11 25.20 -1.88 -10.13
N GLU A 12 25.22 -3.05 -10.76
CA GLU A 12 24.03 -3.85 -11.00
C GLU A 12 23.46 -4.42 -9.70
N GLU A 13 24.31 -4.91 -8.80
CA GLU A 13 23.90 -5.36 -7.46
C GLU A 13 23.29 -4.23 -6.64
N ALA A 14 23.90 -3.03 -6.66
CA ALA A 14 23.34 -1.86 -6.00
C ALA A 14 21.95 -1.48 -6.56
N ARG A 15 21.78 -1.57 -7.88
CA ARG A 15 20.48 -1.34 -8.54
C ARG A 15 19.45 -2.38 -8.12
N LYS A 16 19.78 -3.67 -8.19
CA LYS A 16 18.88 -4.77 -7.76
C LYS A 16 18.45 -4.62 -6.30
N LYS A 17 19.38 -4.25 -5.42
CA LYS A 17 19.08 -3.99 -4.00
C LYS A 17 18.13 -2.80 -3.83
N ASN A 18 18.30 -1.75 -4.62
CA ASN A 18 17.41 -0.59 -4.59
C ASN A 18 16.01 -0.95 -5.12
N ASP A 19 15.93 -1.66 -6.24
CA ASP A 19 14.67 -2.12 -6.83
C ASP A 19 13.90 -3.02 -5.84
N MET A 20 14.59 -3.99 -5.22
CA MET A 20 14.01 -4.84 -4.18
C MET A 20 13.48 -4.03 -2.97
N ARG A 21 14.18 -2.97 -2.57
CA ARG A 21 13.71 -2.10 -1.47
C ARG A 21 12.44 -1.36 -1.85
N ARG A 22 12.36 -0.85 -3.08
CA ARG A 22 11.18 -0.15 -3.61
C ARG A 22 9.99 -1.10 -3.69
N GLU A 23 10.19 -2.31 -4.19
CA GLU A 23 9.15 -3.34 -4.24
C GLU A 23 8.61 -3.68 -2.85
N LYS A 24 9.49 -3.92 -1.87
CA LYS A 24 9.07 -4.22 -0.49
C LYS A 24 8.29 -3.06 0.14
N LEU A 25 8.76 -1.83 -0.06
CA LEU A 25 8.10 -0.65 0.51
C LEU A 25 6.75 -0.39 -0.16
N ALA A 26 6.65 -0.52 -1.48
CA ALA A 26 5.39 -0.39 -2.18
C ALA A 26 4.40 -1.50 -1.80
N GLY A 27 4.88 -2.75 -1.66
CA GLY A 27 4.08 -3.86 -1.15
C GLY A 27 3.46 -3.55 0.21
N TYR A 28 4.25 -3.03 1.15
CA TYR A 28 3.74 -2.59 2.46
C TYR A 28 2.59 -1.57 2.35
N PHE A 29 2.73 -0.54 1.52
CA PHE A 29 1.68 0.45 1.32
C PHE A 29 0.43 -0.11 0.63
N PHE A 30 0.58 -1.04 -0.32
CA PHE A 30 -0.56 -1.74 -0.89
C PHE A 30 -1.28 -2.61 0.13
N ASP A 31 -0.55 -3.28 1.01
CA ASP A 31 -1.15 -4.11 2.06
C ASP A 31 -1.91 -3.25 3.07
N LEU A 32 -1.36 -2.08 3.45
CA LEU A 32 -2.09 -1.09 4.24
C LEU A 32 -3.37 -0.61 3.54
N SER A 33 -3.28 -0.28 2.24
CA SER A 33 -4.44 0.14 1.44
C SER A 33 -5.54 -0.93 1.45
N LYS A 34 -5.19 -2.21 1.23
CA LYS A 34 -6.14 -3.33 1.26
C LYS A 34 -6.74 -3.52 2.65
N LEU A 35 -5.93 -3.42 3.71
CA LEU A 35 -6.37 -3.60 5.08
C LEU A 35 -7.37 -2.52 5.50
N ILE A 36 -7.11 -1.26 5.17
CA ILE A 36 -8.03 -0.16 5.45
C ILE A 36 -9.31 -0.32 4.63
N PHE A 37 -9.21 -0.67 3.35
CA PHE A 37 -10.37 -0.95 2.52
C PHE A 37 -11.26 -2.06 3.10
N ALA A 38 -10.65 -3.18 3.52
CA ALA A 38 -11.36 -4.27 4.17
C ALA A 38 -12.04 -3.81 5.48
N GLY A 39 -11.34 -3.01 6.29
CA GLY A 39 -11.89 -2.43 7.52
C GLY A 39 -13.11 -1.54 7.25
N ILE A 40 -13.08 -0.71 6.21
CA ILE A 40 -14.21 0.14 5.81
C ILE A 40 -15.39 -0.71 5.34
N VAL A 41 -15.13 -1.73 4.50
CA VAL A 41 -16.20 -2.61 4.01
C VAL A 41 -16.87 -3.33 5.18
N ILE A 42 -16.09 -3.93 6.09
CA ILE A 42 -16.63 -4.63 7.26
C ILE A 42 -17.35 -3.65 8.20
N GLY A 43 -16.73 -2.50 8.50
CA GLY A 43 -17.31 -1.48 9.38
C GLY A 43 -18.59 -0.86 8.81
N GLY A 44 -18.63 -0.60 7.50
CA GLY A 44 -19.80 -0.06 6.80
C GLY A 44 -20.93 -1.06 6.64
N LEU A 45 -20.63 -2.36 6.56
CA LEU A 45 -21.63 -3.42 6.53
C LEU A 45 -22.13 -3.82 7.93
N THR A 46 -21.39 -3.52 8.99
CA THR A 46 -21.75 -3.91 10.36
C THR A 46 -23.16 -3.46 10.76
N PRO A 47 -23.60 -2.20 10.51
CA PRO A 47 -24.95 -1.76 10.81
C PRO A 47 -26.04 -2.51 10.03
N VAL A 48 -25.75 -3.02 8.83
CA VAL A 48 -26.70 -3.76 7.99
C VAL A 48 -27.05 -5.12 8.61
N PHE A 49 -26.09 -5.75 9.28
CA PHE A 49 -26.27 -7.04 9.94
C PHE A 49 -26.67 -6.92 11.41
N SER A 50 -26.43 -5.76 12.02
CA SER A 50 -26.86 -5.48 13.38
C SER A 50 -28.32 -4.99 13.37
N SER A 51 -29.19 -5.51 14.23
CA SER A 51 -30.55 -4.97 14.44
C SER A 51 -30.56 -3.61 15.16
N SER A 52 -29.38 -3.03 15.42
CA SER A 52 -29.22 -1.68 15.96
C SER A 52 -29.36 -0.63 14.86
N THR A 53 -30.14 0.42 15.14
CA THR A 53 -30.32 1.63 14.32
C THR A 53 -29.08 2.54 14.34
N ASN A 54 -27.89 1.96 14.41
CA ASN A 54 -26.65 2.73 14.39
C ASN A 54 -26.50 3.35 13.01
N GLU A 55 -26.57 4.67 12.94
CA GLU A 55 -26.36 5.40 11.70
C GLU A 55 -24.95 5.12 11.17
N ILE A 56 -24.86 4.84 9.87
CA ILE A 56 -23.58 4.67 9.20
C ILE A 56 -22.84 6.01 9.24
N SER A 57 -21.67 6.04 9.88
CA SER A 57 -20.82 7.23 9.91
C SER A 57 -20.21 7.49 8.52
N TRP A 58 -20.88 8.34 7.73
CA TRP A 58 -20.43 8.71 6.39
C TRP A 58 -19.04 9.35 6.38
N GLU A 59 -18.71 10.12 7.43
CA GLU A 59 -17.39 10.72 7.63
C GLU A 59 -16.29 9.67 7.67
N THR A 60 -16.51 8.58 8.42
CA THR A 60 -15.56 7.45 8.51
C THR A 60 -15.35 6.79 7.16
N ILE A 61 -16.41 6.62 6.36
CA ILE A 61 -16.32 6.03 5.01
C ILE A 61 -15.49 6.93 4.10
N VAL A 62 -15.76 8.24 4.08
CA VAL A 62 -15.06 9.20 3.22
C VAL A 62 -13.57 9.27 3.57
N ILE A 63 -13.23 9.42 4.87
CA ILE A 63 -11.85 9.43 5.33
C ILE A 63 -11.15 8.13 4.98
N GLY A 64 -11.85 7.00 5.17
CA GLY A 64 -11.36 5.69 4.81
C GLY A 64 -10.99 5.58 3.33
N VAL A 65 -11.91 5.94 2.43
CA VAL A 65 -11.70 5.87 0.97
C VAL A 65 -10.54 6.77 0.54
N ILE A 66 -10.45 7.99 1.07
CA ILE A 66 -9.34 8.92 0.79
C ILE A 66 -8.02 8.28 1.25
N THR A 67 -7.98 7.74 2.46
CA THR A 67 -6.76 7.14 3.04
C THR A 67 -6.32 5.90 2.25
N THR A 68 -7.25 5.03 1.88
CA THR A 68 -6.99 3.88 0.98
C THR A 68 -6.35 4.37 -0.33
N TYR A 69 -6.94 5.38 -0.97
CA TYR A 69 -6.41 5.92 -2.23
C TYR A 69 -5.00 6.52 -2.07
N ILE A 70 -4.75 7.27 -0.98
CA ILE A 70 -3.43 7.84 -0.70
C ILE A 70 -2.38 6.73 -0.58
N PHE A 71 -2.65 5.65 0.16
CA PHE A 71 -1.68 4.55 0.30
C PHE A 71 -1.43 3.81 -1.02
N ALA A 72 -2.48 3.53 -1.80
CA ALA A 72 -2.31 2.95 -3.13
C ALA A 72 -1.50 3.87 -4.07
N SER A 73 -1.74 5.17 -4.01
CA SER A 73 -1.01 6.18 -4.80
C SER A 73 0.47 6.28 -4.38
N LEU A 74 0.75 6.25 -3.08
CA LEU A 74 2.12 6.21 -2.55
C LEU A 74 2.86 4.94 -3.02
N ALA A 75 2.22 3.78 -2.95
CA ALA A 75 2.80 2.52 -3.44
C ALA A 75 3.15 2.62 -4.94
N ASN A 76 2.23 3.11 -5.76
CA ASN A 76 2.46 3.35 -7.19
C ASN A 76 3.62 4.32 -7.45
N ARG A 77 3.71 5.39 -6.67
CA ARG A 77 4.79 6.37 -6.78
C ARG A 77 6.15 5.81 -6.35
N ILE A 78 6.18 4.85 -5.43
CA ILE A 78 7.42 4.19 -4.99
C ILE A 78 7.91 3.20 -6.06
N LEU A 79 7.00 2.49 -6.74
CA LEU A 79 7.35 1.55 -7.81
C LEU A 79 7.82 2.23 -9.10
N LYS A 80 7.22 3.38 -9.44
CA LYS A 80 7.57 4.18 -10.62
C LYS A 80 8.92 4.87 -10.43
#